data_AF-A0A968ABF8-F1
#
_entry.id   AF-A0A968ABF8-F1
#
_cell.length_a   1.000
_cell.length_b   1.000
_cell.length_c   1.000
_cell.angle_alpha   90.00
_cell.angle_beta   90.00
_cell.angle_gamma   90.00
#
_symmetry.space_group_name_H-M   'P 1'
#
loop_
_entity.id
_entity.type
_entity.pdbx_description
1 polymer ?
#
loop_
_entity_poly.entity_id
_entity_poly.type
_entity_poly.pdbx_seq_one_letter_code
_entity_poly.pdbx_strand_id
1 'polypeptide(L)'
;RLSPADHLWGLDTYQIQEVVREEIGSQKAKVAGIGMAGETQNLYASIMCDHGRVAGRTGMGAVMGAKNLKAVAVIGSGKVPV
;
A
#
# COMPACT_ATOMS: atom_id res chain seq x y z
N ARG A 1 0.54 -14.13 1.59
CA ARG A 1 1.48 -14.43 0.48
C ARG A 1 2.35 -13.20 0.28
N LEU A 2 3.67 -13.38 0.15
CA LEU A 2 4.56 -12.30 -0.27
C LEU A 2 4.75 -12.42 -1.79
N SER A 3 4.77 -11.28 -2.48
CA SER A 3 5.00 -11.19 -3.92
C SER A 3 6.09 -10.14 -4.17
N PRO A 4 7.00 -10.37 -5.12
CA PRO A 4 7.94 -9.32 -5.55
C PRO A 4 7.18 -8.08 -6.04
N ALA A 5 7.71 -6.90 -5.72
CA ALA A 5 7.04 -5.62 -5.96
C ALA A 5 7.94 -4.59 -6.64
N ASP A 6 9.05 -5.04 -7.26
CA ASP A 6 10.05 -4.17 -7.89
C ASP A 6 9.43 -3.29 -8.99
N HIS A 7 8.46 -3.84 -9.73
CA HIS A 7 7.74 -3.13 -10.79
C HIS A 7 6.79 -2.02 -10.27
N LEU A 8 6.46 -2.05 -8.97
CA LEU A 8 5.64 -1.01 -8.33
C LEU A 8 6.49 0.14 -7.80
N TRP A 9 7.81 -0.05 -7.68
CA TRP A 9 8.71 0.93 -7.09
C TRP A 9 8.81 2.18 -7.97
N GLY A 10 8.76 3.37 -7.38
CA GLY A 10 8.68 4.65 -8.08
C GLY A 10 7.28 5.07 -8.52
N LEU A 11 6.29 4.17 -8.48
CA LEU A 11 4.90 4.51 -8.81
C LEU A 11 4.23 5.33 -7.70
N ASP A 12 3.25 6.15 -8.09
CA ASP A 12 2.41 6.87 -7.15
C ASP A 12 1.39 5.95 -6.45
N THR A 13 0.77 6.44 -5.38
CA THR A 13 -0.11 5.64 -4.54
C THR A 13 -1.44 5.23 -5.18
N TYR A 14 -1.89 5.91 -6.24
CA TYR A 14 -3.09 5.53 -6.98
C TYR A 14 -2.75 4.47 -8.03
N GLN A 15 -1.65 4.66 -8.76
CA GLN A 15 -1.11 3.68 -9.72
C GLN A 15 -0.85 2.33 -9.04
N ILE A 16 -0.23 2.33 -7.86
CA ILE A 16 -0.02 1.09 -7.09
C ILE A 16 -1.35 0.37 -6.81
N GLN A 17 -2.40 1.11 -6.43
CA GLN A 17 -3.69 0.49 -6.13
C GLN A 17 -4.33 -0.13 -7.38
N GLU A 18 -4.18 0.52 -8.55
CA GLU A 18 -4.69 0.02 -9.82
C GLU A 18 -3.96 -1.26 -10.24
N VAL A 19 -2.63 -1.20 -10.35
CA VAL A 19 -1.80 -2.35 -10.74
C VAL A 19 -2.02 -3.54 -9.81
N VAL A 20 -2.04 -3.31 -8.49
CA VAL A 20 -2.25 -4.39 -7.51
C VAL A 20 -3.65 -5.00 -7.62
N ARG A 21 -4.70 -4.21 -7.92
CA ARG A 21 -6.06 -4.74 -8.13
C ARG A 21 -6.15 -5.58 -9.40
N GLU A 22 -5.45 -5.17 -10.46
CA GLU A 22 -5.35 -5.91 -11.72
C GLU A 22 -4.61 -7.23 -11.52
N GLU A 23 -3.44 -7.23 -10.86
CA GLU A 23 -2.66 -8.44 -10.57
C GLU A 23 -3.43 -9.46 -9.73
N ILE A 24 -4.24 -8.97 -8.77
CA ILE A 24 -5.08 -9.82 -7.92
C ILE A 24 -6.36 -10.27 -8.66
N GLY A 25 -6.73 -9.59 -9.75
CA GLY A 25 -7.96 -9.86 -10.49
C GLY A 25 -9.24 -9.50 -9.73
N SER A 26 -9.17 -8.56 -8.78
CA SER A 26 -10.32 -8.20 -7.94
C SER A 26 -10.38 -6.72 -7.60
N GLN A 27 -11.42 -6.05 -8.11
CA GLN A 27 -11.72 -4.66 -7.77
C GLN A 27 -12.18 -4.47 -6.31
N LYS A 28 -12.50 -5.56 -5.60
CA LYS A 28 -12.85 -5.53 -4.17
C LYS A 28 -11.61 -5.46 -3.27
N ALA A 29 -10.42 -5.68 -3.81
CA ALA A 29 -9.19 -5.64 -3.03
C ALA A 29 -8.94 -4.24 -2.47
N LYS A 30 -8.68 -4.19 -1.16
CA LYS A 30 -8.27 -2.99 -0.44
C LYS A 30 -6.76 -2.98 -0.33
N VAL A 31 -6.14 -1.89 -0.74
CA VAL A 31 -4.69 -1.77 -0.84
C VAL A 31 -4.22 -0.61 0.01
N ALA A 32 -3.27 -0.89 0.91
CA ALA A 32 -2.53 0.07 1.70
C ALA A 32 -1.08 0.08 1.20
N GLY A 33 -0.56 1.23 0.78
CA GLY A 33 0.78 1.29 0.18
C GLY A 33 1.50 2.61 0.44
N ILE A 34 2.78 2.62 0.09
CA ILE A 34 3.65 3.79 0.17
C ILE A 34 4.00 4.30 -1.23
N GLY A 35 4.03 5.62 -1.40
CA GLY A 35 4.59 6.26 -2.59
C GLY A 35 6.10 6.47 -2.46
N MET A 36 6.70 7.19 -3.42
CA MET A 36 8.13 7.53 -3.45
C MET A 36 8.67 8.13 -2.14
N ALA A 37 7.84 8.87 -1.39
CA ALA A 37 8.23 9.42 -0.09
C ALA A 37 8.54 8.32 0.95
N GLY A 38 7.78 7.22 0.96
CA GLY A 38 8.05 6.08 1.84
C GLY A 38 9.27 5.29 1.38
N GLU A 39 9.43 5.13 0.06
CA GLU A 39 10.59 4.43 -0.54
C GLU A 39 11.93 5.09 -0.18
N THR A 40 11.94 6.42 -0.21
CA THR A 40 13.10 7.26 0.15
C THR A 40 13.21 7.50 1.66
N GLN A 41 12.34 6.87 2.46
CA GLN A 41 12.32 6.96 3.93
C GLN A 41 12.20 8.40 4.45
N ASN A 42 11.44 9.26 3.75
CA ASN A 42 11.14 10.61 4.25
C ASN A 42 10.40 10.51 5.60
N LEU A 43 10.88 11.20 6.64
CA LEU A 43 10.37 11.07 8.01
C LEU A 43 8.87 11.41 8.17
N TYR A 44 8.26 12.10 7.20
CA TYR A 44 6.84 12.43 7.18
C TYR A 44 6.05 11.59 6.18
N ALA A 45 6.66 10.55 5.60
CA ALA A 45 6.01 9.66 4.67
C ALA A 45 4.80 8.97 5.31
N SER A 46 3.72 8.95 4.55
CA SER A 46 2.42 8.42 4.96
C SER A 46 2.15 7.08 4.29
N ILE A 47 1.26 6.29 4.88
CA ILE A 47 0.68 5.11 4.21
C ILE A 47 -0.68 5.54 3.65
N MET A 48 -0.87 5.33 2.36
CA MET A 48 -2.09 5.67 1.64
C MET A 48 -2.96 4.43 1.46
N CYS A 49 -4.25 4.58 1.73
CA CYS A 49 -5.27 3.56 1.55
C CYS A 49 -6.43 4.16 0.73
N ASP A 50 -7.06 3.36 -0.14
CA ASP A 50 -8.38 3.67 -0.72
C ASP A 50 -8.63 5.14 -1.10
N HIS A 51 -8.03 5.58 -2.22
CA HIS A 51 -8.32 6.86 -2.89
C HIS A 51 -8.57 8.06 -1.93
N GLY A 52 -7.70 8.25 -0.93
CA GLY A 52 -7.71 9.42 -0.06
C GLY A 52 -7.69 9.15 1.45
N ARG A 53 -7.72 7.89 1.90
CA ARG A 53 -7.50 7.57 3.32
C ARG A 53 -6.00 7.50 3.62
N VAL A 54 -5.59 8.01 4.78
CA VAL A 54 -4.17 8.21 5.08
C VAL A 54 -3.83 7.91 6.54
N ALA A 55 -2.80 7.09 6.76
CA ALA A 55 -2.08 7.05 8.02
C ALA A 55 -0.92 8.04 7.93
N GLY A 56 -1.24 9.31 8.24
CA GLY A 56 -0.46 10.46 7.78
C GLY A 56 0.65 10.98 8.69
N ARG A 57 0.68 10.56 9.96
CA ARG A 57 1.63 11.09 10.94
C ARG A 57 2.62 10.01 11.40
N THR A 58 3.60 10.46 12.18
CA THR A 58 4.64 9.63 12.82
C THR A 58 5.54 8.85 11.86
N GLY A 59 5.54 9.19 10.57
CA GLY A 59 6.47 8.62 9.59
C GLY A 59 6.27 7.13 9.30
N MET A 60 5.06 6.60 9.50
CA MET A 60 4.81 5.17 9.30
C MET A 60 5.10 4.69 7.88
N GLY A 61 4.98 5.57 6.88
CA GLY A 61 5.38 5.28 5.50
C GLY A 61 6.89 5.05 5.35
N ALA A 62 7.72 5.76 6.12
CA ALA A 62 9.18 5.56 6.10
C ALA A 62 9.56 4.22 6.71
N VAL A 63 8.90 3.83 7.80
CA VAL A 63 9.13 2.52 8.45
C VAL A 63 8.75 1.38 7.51
N MET A 64 7.64 1.51 6.78
CA MET A 64 7.20 0.53 5.79
C MET A 64 8.21 0.43 4.64
N GLY A 65 8.72 1.56 4.14
CA GLY A 65 9.76 1.58 3.11
C GLY A 65 11.11 1.02 3.57
N ALA A 66 11.52 1.29 4.81
CA ALA A 66 12.73 0.72 5.41
C ALA A 66 12.70 -0.82 5.53
N LYS A 67 11.50 -1.42 5.43
CA LYS A 67 11.30 -2.88 5.39
C LYS A 67 11.16 -3.43 3.97
N ASN A 68 11.42 -2.63 2.94
CA ASN A 68 11.19 -2.97 1.53
C ASN A 68 9.77 -3.47 1.26
N LEU A 69 8.78 -2.96 1.99
CA LEU A 69 7.38 -3.33 1.84
C LEU A 69 6.63 -2.25 1.07
N LYS A 70 6.26 -2.52 -0.18
CA LYS A 70 5.62 -1.53 -1.05
C LYS A 70 4.12 -1.34 -0.77
N ALA A 71 3.41 -2.45 -0.61
CA ALA A 71 1.97 -2.46 -0.42
C ALA A 71 1.49 -3.72 0.31
N VAL A 72 0.33 -3.60 0.95
CA VAL A 72 -0.44 -4.70 1.53
C VAL A 72 -1.82 -4.67 0.89
N ALA A 73 -2.22 -5.78 0.28
CA ALA A 73 -3.53 -5.95 -0.32
C ALA A 73 -4.33 -7.01 0.41
N VAL A 74 -5.62 -6.73 0.67
CA VAL A 74 -6.51 -7.62 1.41
C VAL A 74 -7.85 -7.74 0.69
N ILE A 75 -8.36 -8.98 0.61
CA ILE A 75 -9.73 -9.31 0.21
C ILE A 75 -10.37 -10.06 1.37
N GLY A 76 -11.48 -9.55 1.89
CA GLY A 76 -12.26 -10.21 2.93
C GLY A 76 -13.61 -10.69 2.39
N SER A 77 -14.00 -11.91 2.74
CA SER A 77 -15.34 -12.47 2.49
C SER A 77 -16.04 -12.96 3.77
N GLY A 78 -15.34 -12.94 4.91
CA GLY A 78 -15.86 -13.39 6.19
C GLY A 78 -16.85 -12.41 6.81
N LYS A 79 -17.81 -12.95 7.58
CA LYS A 79 -18.66 -12.15 8.46
C LYS A 79 -17.96 -11.97 9.80
N VAL A 80 -17.99 -10.76 10.34
CA VAL A 80 -17.49 -10.48 11.69
C VAL A 80 -18.55 -10.96 12.70
N PRO A 81 -18.23 -11.87 13.63
CA PRO A 81 -19.15 -12.25 14.70
C PRO A 81 -19.36 -11.04 15.62
N VAL A 82 -20.61 -10.84 16.05
CA VAL A 82 -21.00 -9.79 16.99
C VAL A 82 -21.26 -10.41 18.35
#